data_AF-A0A5J5C4R7-F1
#
_entry.id   AF-A0A5J5C4R7-F1
#
_cell.length_a   1.000
_cell.length_b   1.000
_cell.length_c   1.000
_cell.angle_alpha   90.00
_cell.angle_beta   90.00
_cell.angle_gamma   90.00
#
_symmetry.space_group_name_H-M   'P 1'
#
loop_
_entity.id
_entity.type
_entity.pdbx_description
1 polymer ?
#
loop_
_entity_poly.entity_id
_entity_poly.type
_entity_poly.pdbx_seq_one_letter_code
_entity_poly.pdbx_strand_id
1 'polypeptide(L)'
;MPVESNYVAWKFQITAILKAHSLIGYVDGSFPSPDKFIRNEQGNITTQVNPNYHLWNTQDQALMTPINATLSQSALSHVIGYTTSREVWLALERRFSSSSRSNILQLKSSLHNISKGKDNIDTYIQKIKQAMDNLAAASVLMDDEDILIHILNGLPQEYNPFNLEEIYAMLKIEEQSLESSHKQDLTPAFPAATMASNYRPPYPSNNKGHKSPGHGRGIGRFGYGY
;
A
#
# COMPACT_ATOMS: atom_id res chain seq x y z
N MET A 1 20.21 -14.97 -15.99
CA MET A 1 19.30 -13.97 -15.38
C MET A 1 18.45 -13.39 -16.51
N PRO A 2 17.12 -13.51 -16.49
CA PRO A 2 16.28 -12.99 -17.56
C PRO A 2 16.18 -11.45 -17.41
N VAL A 3 16.73 -10.73 -18.38
CA VAL A 3 16.85 -9.25 -18.38
C VAL A 3 15.48 -8.55 -18.48
N GLU A 4 14.42 -9.30 -18.77
CA GLU A 4 13.06 -8.78 -18.96
C GLU A 4 12.42 -8.19 -17.69
N SER A 5 12.67 -8.78 -16.52
CA SER A 5 12.16 -8.28 -15.23
C SER A 5 13.12 -7.31 -14.54
N ASN A 6 14.39 -7.30 -14.94
CA ASN A 6 15.43 -6.54 -14.23
C ASN A 6 16.25 -5.62 -15.14
N TYR A 7 15.67 -5.15 -16.24
CA TYR A 7 16.32 -4.18 -17.12
C TYR A 7 16.75 -2.92 -16.37
N VAL A 8 15.97 -2.48 -15.37
CA VAL A 8 16.29 -1.26 -14.59
C VAL A 8 17.54 -1.46 -13.74
N ALA A 9 17.67 -2.55 -12.97
CA ALA A 9 18.90 -2.77 -12.20
C ALA A 9 20.08 -3.16 -13.10
N TRP A 10 19.86 -3.91 -14.18
CA TRP A 10 20.90 -4.16 -15.18
C TRP A 10 21.42 -2.85 -15.77
N LYS A 11 20.54 -1.95 -16.21
CA LYS A 11 20.90 -0.65 -16.76
C LYS A 11 21.67 0.17 -15.72
N PHE A 12 21.22 0.17 -14.46
CA PHE A 12 21.91 0.85 -13.37
C PHE A 12 23.34 0.31 -13.17
N GLN A 13 23.50 -1.02 -13.07
CA GLN A 13 24.79 -1.68 -12.88
C GLN A 13 25.75 -1.43 -14.05
N ILE A 14 25.30 -1.63 -15.29
CA ILE A 14 26.13 -1.41 -16.46
C ILE A 14 26.48 0.06 -16.62
N THR A 15 25.55 0.98 -16.34
CA THR A 15 25.85 2.42 -16.34
C THR A 15 26.93 2.76 -15.31
N ALA A 16 26.88 2.17 -14.10
CA ALA A 16 27.89 2.39 -13.08
C ALA A 16 29.27 1.86 -13.52
N ILE A 17 29.32 0.68 -14.12
CA ILE A 17 30.56 0.09 -14.66
C ILE A 17 31.13 0.98 -15.78
N LEU A 18 30.30 1.42 -16.73
CA LEU A 18 30.73 2.28 -17.82
C LEU A 18 31.24 3.64 -17.32
N LYS A 19 30.60 4.21 -16.30
CA LYS A 19 31.06 5.44 -15.63
C LYS A 19 32.41 5.22 -14.94
N ALA A 20 32.59 4.12 -14.21
CA ALA A 20 33.84 3.81 -13.53
C ALA A 20 35.03 3.69 -14.50
N HIS A 21 34.79 3.20 -15.71
CA HIS A 21 35.81 3.07 -16.75
C HIS A 21 35.93 4.30 -17.68
N SER A 22 35.15 5.37 -17.44
CA SER A 22 35.06 6.55 -18.32
C SER A 22 34.63 6.23 -19.77
N LEU A 23 33.89 5.15 -19.95
CA LEU A 23 33.43 4.65 -21.26
C LEU A 23 31.98 5.02 -21.56
N ILE A 24 31.27 5.64 -20.61
CA ILE A 24 29.87 6.04 -20.77
C ILE A 24 29.64 6.95 -21.98
N GLY A 25 30.65 7.74 -22.38
CA GLY A 25 30.58 8.65 -23.52
C GLY A 25 30.37 7.97 -24.87
N TYR A 26 30.75 6.69 -25.03
CA TYR A 26 30.48 5.91 -26.25
C TYR A 26 29.00 5.56 -26.37
N VAL A 27 28.34 5.39 -25.22
CA VAL A 27 26.96 4.91 -25.11
C VAL A 27 25.96 6.07 -25.08
N ASP A 28 26.27 7.17 -24.38
CA ASP A 28 25.41 8.37 -24.32
C ASP A 28 25.55 9.27 -25.58
N GLY A 29 26.62 9.08 -26.36
CA GLY A 29 26.91 9.85 -27.58
C GLY A 29 27.77 11.09 -27.37
N SER A 30 28.32 11.31 -26.16
CA SER A 30 29.29 12.37 -25.85
C SER A 30 30.62 12.17 -26.58
N PHE A 31 30.97 10.93 -26.95
CA PHE A 31 32.02 10.60 -27.89
C PHE A 31 31.41 10.21 -29.24
N PRO A 32 30.98 11.19 -30.07
CA PRO A 32 30.42 10.90 -31.38
C PRO A 32 31.45 10.18 -32.24
N SER A 33 30.98 9.21 -33.03
CA SER A 33 31.82 8.49 -33.97
C SER A 33 32.51 9.48 -34.92
N PRO A 34 33.86 9.50 -34.99
CA PRO A 34 34.57 10.34 -35.94
C PRO A 34 34.21 9.95 -37.38
N ASP A 35 34.31 10.89 -38.32
CA ASP A 35 34.12 10.59 -39.75
C ASP A 35 35.04 9.43 -40.16
N LYS A 36 34.46 8.38 -40.77
CA LYS A 36 35.18 7.16 -41.18
C LYS A 36 36.33 7.45 -42.14
N PHE A 37 36.22 8.53 -42.87
CA PHE A 37 37.12 8.93 -43.94
C PHE A 37 37.63 10.36 -43.69
N ILE A 38 38.90 10.59 -43.97
CA ILE A 38 39.52 11.91 -43.85
C ILE A 38 38.93 12.84 -44.91
N ARG A 39 38.68 14.11 -44.56
CA ARG A 39 38.27 15.13 -45.54
C ARG A 39 39.52 15.82 -46.08
N ASN A 40 39.63 15.96 -47.40
CA ASN A 40 40.67 16.77 -48.04
C ASN A 40 40.47 18.27 -47.75
N GLU A 41 41.48 19.10 -48.06
CA GLU A 41 41.45 20.57 -47.95
C GLU A 41 40.27 21.23 -48.73
N GLN A 42 39.65 20.49 -49.65
CA GLN A 42 38.50 20.91 -50.46
C GLN A 42 37.14 20.43 -49.91
N GLY A 43 37.11 19.78 -48.73
CA GLY A 43 35.88 19.30 -48.08
C GLY A 43 35.34 17.96 -48.59
N ASN A 44 35.99 17.34 -49.58
CA ASN A 44 35.59 16.04 -50.14
C ASN A 44 36.09 14.85 -49.30
N ILE A 45 35.26 13.80 -49.22
CA ILE A 45 35.56 12.55 -48.50
C ILE A 45 36.65 11.78 -49.28
N THR A 46 37.77 11.47 -48.64
CA THR A 46 38.83 10.63 -49.24
C THR A 46 38.65 9.15 -48.94
N THR A 47 39.36 8.30 -49.67
CA THR A 47 39.45 6.85 -49.41
C THR A 47 40.32 6.49 -48.19
N GLN A 48 40.96 7.47 -47.54
CA GLN A 48 41.79 7.21 -46.35
C GLN A 48 40.93 7.11 -45.09
N VAL A 49 41.03 5.97 -44.42
CA VAL A 49 40.36 5.72 -43.13
C VAL A 49 41.00 6.61 -42.06
N ASN A 50 40.16 7.33 -41.33
CA ASN A 50 40.63 8.20 -40.25
C ASN A 50 41.20 7.33 -39.10
N PRO A 51 42.47 7.50 -38.69
CA PRO A 51 43.05 6.75 -37.58
C PRO A 51 42.29 6.96 -36.27
N ASN A 52 41.66 8.13 -36.08
CA ASN A 52 40.80 8.38 -34.92
C ASN A 52 39.50 7.58 -34.96
N TYR A 53 38.94 7.34 -36.15
CA TYR A 53 37.78 6.44 -36.30
C TYR A 53 38.18 5.00 -35.99
N HIS A 54 39.35 4.55 -36.44
CA HIS A 54 39.83 3.21 -36.12
C HIS A 54 39.99 3.03 -34.61
N LEU A 55 40.64 3.97 -33.92
CA LEU A 55 40.82 3.92 -32.46
C LEU A 55 39.48 3.94 -31.72
N TRP A 56 38.57 4.84 -32.11
CA TRP A 56 37.21 4.90 -31.55
C TRP A 56 36.46 3.60 -31.76
N ASN A 57 36.51 3.02 -32.97
CA ASN A 57 35.84 1.77 -33.29
C ASN A 57 36.44 0.60 -32.51
N THR A 58 37.76 0.53 -32.33
CA THR A 58 38.37 -0.52 -31.49
C THR A 58 37.86 -0.45 -30.05
N GLN A 59 37.74 0.76 -29.48
CA GLN A 59 37.19 0.96 -28.13
C GLN A 59 35.69 0.61 -28.06
N ASP A 60 34.90 1.01 -29.04
CA ASP A 60 33.47 0.69 -29.13
C ASP A 60 33.23 -0.83 -29.28
N GLN A 61 34.01 -1.53 -30.09
CA GLN A 61 33.92 -2.99 -30.22
C GLN A 61 34.40 -3.72 -28.95
N ALA A 62 35.41 -3.19 -28.25
CA ALA A 62 35.83 -3.71 -26.96
C ALA A 62 34.74 -3.57 -25.89
N LEU A 63 33.87 -2.55 -25.99
CA LEU A 63 32.68 -2.35 -25.14
C LEU A 63 31.50 -3.25 -25.53
N MET A 64 31.32 -3.52 -26.82
CA MET A 64 30.27 -4.40 -27.32
C MET A 64 30.35 -5.81 -26.72
N THR A 65 31.57 -6.33 -26.55
CA THR A 65 31.78 -7.69 -26.02
C THR A 65 31.23 -7.88 -24.59
N PRO A 66 31.61 -7.07 -23.58
CA PRO A 66 31.08 -7.20 -22.24
C PRO A 66 29.59 -6.83 -22.16
N ILE A 67 29.10 -5.86 -22.95
CA ILE A 67 27.67 -5.55 -22.99
C ILE A 67 26.89 -6.78 -23.45
N ASN A 68 27.28 -7.39 -24.58
CA ASN A 68 26.62 -8.59 -25.11
C ASN A 68 26.73 -9.78 -24.15
N ALA A 69 27.85 -9.93 -23.44
CA ALA A 69 28.02 -10.98 -22.43
C ALA A 69 27.06 -10.86 -21.23
N THR A 70 26.58 -9.65 -20.92
CA THR A 70 25.65 -9.40 -19.81
C THR A 70 24.18 -9.60 -20.19
N LEU A 71 23.88 -9.76 -21.48
CA LEU A 71 22.52 -9.90 -21.99
C LEU A 71 22.04 -11.35 -21.95
N SER A 72 20.74 -11.54 -21.73
CA SER A 72 20.10 -12.86 -21.92
C SER A 72 20.00 -13.22 -23.41
N GLN A 73 19.81 -14.50 -23.71
CA GLN A 73 19.59 -14.96 -25.08
C GLN A 73 18.39 -14.24 -25.75
N SER A 74 17.34 -13.94 -24.98
CA SER A 74 16.19 -13.17 -25.47
C SER A 74 16.56 -11.72 -25.78
N ALA A 75 17.41 -11.06 -24.98
CA ALA A 75 17.84 -9.70 -25.25
C ALA A 75 18.81 -9.65 -26.43
N LEU A 76 19.75 -10.62 -26.53
CA LEU A 76 20.70 -10.74 -27.62
C LEU A 76 20.00 -10.79 -28.99
N SER A 77 18.93 -11.57 -29.14
CA SER A 77 18.22 -11.68 -30.43
C SER A 77 17.68 -10.35 -30.95
N HIS A 78 17.41 -9.39 -30.06
CA HIS A 78 16.93 -8.05 -30.43
C HIS A 78 18.04 -7.09 -30.82
N VAL A 79 19.29 -7.40 -30.46
CA VAL A 79 20.46 -6.55 -30.76
C VAL A 79 21.36 -7.12 -31.87
N ILE A 80 21.05 -8.32 -32.38
CA ILE A 80 21.70 -8.87 -33.57
C ILE A 80 21.49 -7.92 -34.76
N GLY A 81 22.59 -7.45 -35.34
CA GLY A 81 22.59 -6.56 -36.51
C GLY A 81 23.00 -5.12 -36.22
N TYR A 82 23.06 -4.71 -34.95
CA TYR A 82 23.66 -3.41 -34.59
C TYR A 82 25.18 -3.51 -34.56
N THR A 83 25.83 -2.43 -35.01
CA THR A 83 27.28 -2.42 -35.22
C THR A 83 28.01 -1.61 -34.18
N THR A 84 27.30 -0.76 -33.42
CA THR A 84 27.90 0.10 -32.40
C THR A 84 27.28 -0.12 -31.02
N SER A 85 28.06 0.11 -29.96
CA SER A 85 27.58 -0.02 -28.58
C SER A 85 26.39 0.91 -28.29
N ARG A 86 26.38 2.10 -28.90
CA ARG A 86 25.28 3.07 -28.81
C ARG A 86 23.98 2.54 -29.41
N GLU A 87 24.04 1.95 -30.60
CA GLU A 87 22.86 1.38 -31.26
C GLU A 87 22.25 0.24 -30.43
N VAL A 88 23.10 -0.66 -29.93
CA VAL A 88 22.72 -1.74 -29.02
C VAL A 88 22.05 -1.15 -27.78
N TRP A 89 22.65 -0.16 -27.14
CA TRP A 89 22.10 0.47 -25.94
C TRP A 89 20.72 1.11 -26.17
N LEU A 90 20.56 1.86 -27.26
CA LEU A 90 19.29 2.48 -27.63
C LEU A 90 18.22 1.46 -27.97
N ALA A 91 18.59 0.37 -28.65
CA ALA A 91 17.66 -0.72 -28.96
C ALA A 91 17.16 -1.40 -27.69
N LEU A 92 18.06 -1.71 -26.76
CA LEU A 92 17.71 -2.26 -25.44
C LEU A 92 16.82 -1.29 -24.66
N GLU A 93 17.14 -0.01 -24.65
CA GLU A 93 16.34 1.01 -23.98
C GLU A 93 14.93 1.10 -24.54
N ARG A 94 14.77 1.20 -25.85
CA ARG A 94 13.44 1.25 -26.48
C ARG A 94 12.61 0.01 -26.17
N ARG A 95 13.22 -1.18 -26.25
CA ARG A 95 12.53 -2.44 -26.08
C ARG A 95 12.15 -2.70 -24.62
N PHE A 96 13.12 -2.56 -23.72
CA PHE A 96 12.96 -2.97 -22.34
C PHE A 96 12.49 -1.85 -21.42
N SER A 97 12.57 -0.57 -21.81
CA SER A 97 11.94 0.51 -21.01
C SER A 97 10.42 0.37 -20.97
N SER A 98 9.77 0.14 -22.12
CA SER A 98 8.32 -0.05 -22.18
C SER A 98 7.88 -1.35 -21.52
N SER A 99 8.62 -2.44 -21.76
CA SER A 99 8.34 -3.75 -21.16
C SER A 99 8.49 -3.71 -19.65
N SER A 100 9.57 -3.10 -19.14
CA SER A 100 9.82 -2.97 -17.71
C SER A 100 8.74 -2.12 -17.02
N ARG A 101 8.33 -0.99 -17.61
CA ARG A 101 7.22 -0.19 -17.06
C ARG A 101 5.91 -0.97 -17.03
N SER A 102 5.59 -1.70 -18.10
CA SER A 102 4.38 -2.52 -18.17
C SER A 102 4.41 -3.64 -17.13
N ASN A 103 5.56 -4.30 -16.96
CA ASN A 103 5.78 -5.32 -15.95
C ASN A 103 5.63 -4.75 -14.53
N ILE A 104 6.23 -3.60 -14.24
CA ILE A 104 6.05 -2.92 -12.95
C ILE A 104 4.58 -2.59 -12.69
N LEU A 105 3.85 -2.08 -13.69
CA LEU A 105 2.41 -1.78 -13.56
C LEU A 105 1.59 -3.05 -13.34
N GLN A 106 1.90 -4.14 -14.03
CA GLN A 106 1.25 -5.43 -13.82
C GLN A 106 1.52 -5.98 -12.42
N LEU A 107 2.76 -5.89 -11.93
CA LEU A 107 3.12 -6.31 -10.58
C LEU A 107 2.41 -5.46 -9.52
N LYS A 108 2.35 -4.13 -9.70
CA LYS A 108 1.57 -3.25 -8.82
C LYS A 108 0.08 -3.55 -8.83
N SER A 109 -0.49 -3.77 -10.02
CA SER A 109 -1.91 -4.15 -10.15
C SER A 109 -2.20 -5.52 -9.54
N SER A 110 -1.27 -6.46 -9.67
CA SER A 110 -1.37 -7.78 -9.05
C SER A 110 -1.41 -7.62 -7.53
N LEU A 111 -0.45 -6.89 -6.95
CA LEU A 111 -0.40 -6.63 -5.51
C LEU A 111 -1.69 -5.98 -4.98
N HIS A 112 -2.20 -4.96 -5.67
CA HIS A 112 -3.46 -4.30 -5.29
C HIS A 112 -4.67 -5.23 -5.33
N ASN A 113 -4.67 -6.22 -6.23
CA ASN A 113 -5.78 -7.17 -6.36
C ASN A 113 -5.65 -8.39 -5.45
N ILE A 114 -4.55 -8.53 -4.69
CA ILE A 114 -4.43 -9.59 -3.70
C ILE A 114 -5.40 -9.30 -2.56
N SER A 115 -6.38 -10.18 -2.39
CA SER A 115 -7.28 -10.19 -1.25
C SER A 115 -7.19 -11.54 -0.55
N LYS A 116 -7.42 -11.55 0.77
CA LYS A 116 -7.43 -12.78 1.56
C LYS A 116 -8.51 -13.74 1.05
N GLY A 117 -9.71 -13.23 0.74
CA GLY A 117 -10.84 -14.05 0.28
C GLY A 117 -11.10 -15.24 1.20
N LYS A 118 -11.03 -16.46 0.64
CA LYS A 118 -11.18 -17.74 1.37
C LYS A 118 -9.87 -18.29 1.95
N ASP A 119 -8.74 -17.65 1.66
CA ASP A 119 -7.45 -18.11 2.15
C ASP A 119 -7.29 -17.80 3.65
N ASN A 120 -6.43 -18.55 4.31
CA ASN A 120 -5.98 -18.23 5.66
C ASN A 120 -4.94 -17.09 5.63
N ILE A 121 -4.69 -16.48 6.79
CA ILE A 121 -3.83 -15.29 6.90
C ILE A 121 -2.40 -15.60 6.44
N ASP A 122 -1.86 -16.78 6.78
CA ASP A 122 -0.50 -17.16 6.39
C ASP A 122 -0.31 -17.20 4.87
N THR A 123 -1.24 -17.82 4.14
CA THR A 123 -1.16 -17.89 2.68
C THR A 123 -1.35 -16.52 2.04
N TYR A 124 -2.21 -15.67 2.61
CA TYR A 124 -2.41 -14.28 2.18
C TYR A 124 -1.12 -13.45 2.33
N ILE A 125 -0.51 -13.46 3.51
CA ILE A 125 0.75 -12.75 3.77
C ILE A 125 1.87 -13.29 2.88
N GLN A 126 1.92 -14.60 2.63
CA GLN A 126 2.90 -15.18 1.71
C GLN A 126 2.75 -14.67 0.27
N LYS A 127 1.51 -14.55 -0.23
CA LYS A 127 1.23 -13.98 -1.56
C LYS A 127 1.67 -12.53 -1.67
N ILE A 128 1.41 -11.72 -0.63
CA ILE A 128 1.86 -10.33 -0.57
C ILE A 128 3.39 -10.26 -0.56
N LYS A 129 4.06 -11.06 0.28
CA LYS A 129 5.53 -11.13 0.32
C LYS A 129 6.11 -11.52 -1.04
N GLN A 130 5.54 -12.52 -1.71
CA GLN A 130 6.00 -12.92 -3.04
C GLN A 130 5.82 -11.80 -4.08
N ALA A 131 4.71 -11.06 -4.03
CA ALA A 131 4.49 -9.91 -4.90
C ALA A 131 5.47 -8.75 -4.60
N MET A 132 5.77 -8.53 -3.32
CA MET A 132 6.79 -7.57 -2.86
C MET A 132 8.19 -7.96 -3.34
N ASP A 133 8.58 -9.23 -3.22
CA ASP A 133 9.86 -9.74 -3.68
C ASP A 133 10.00 -9.56 -5.20
N ASN A 134 8.92 -9.78 -5.96
CA ASN A 134 8.90 -9.55 -7.41
C ASN A 134 9.05 -8.05 -7.77
N LEU A 135 8.45 -7.15 -6.98
CA LEU A 135 8.62 -5.70 -7.16
C LEU A 135 10.03 -5.25 -6.78
N ALA A 136 10.60 -5.79 -5.70
CA ALA A 136 11.98 -5.55 -5.30
C ALA A 136 12.97 -6.04 -6.38
N ALA A 137 12.70 -7.20 -6.99
CA ALA A 137 13.48 -7.70 -8.13
C ALA A 137 13.37 -6.80 -9.38
N ALA A 138 12.27 -6.07 -9.53
CA ALA A 138 12.09 -5.03 -10.54
C ALA A 138 12.62 -3.66 -10.11
N SER A 139 13.39 -3.58 -9.01
CA SER A 139 13.96 -2.36 -8.42
C SER A 139 12.94 -1.32 -7.96
N VAL A 140 11.74 -1.78 -7.59
CA VAL A 140 10.71 -0.94 -6.95
C VAL A 140 10.71 -1.26 -5.46
N LEU A 141 11.20 -0.31 -4.67
CA LEU A 141 11.10 -0.34 -3.21
C LEU A 141 9.76 0.26 -2.79
N MET A 142 9.16 -0.31 -1.76
CA MET A 142 7.92 0.18 -1.14
C MET A 142 8.19 0.39 0.35
N ASP A 143 7.65 1.47 0.88
CA ASP A 143 7.79 1.77 2.31
C ASP A 143 6.84 0.88 3.13
N ASP A 144 7.20 0.62 4.39
CA ASP A 144 6.43 -0.25 5.28
C ASP A 144 4.97 0.24 5.44
N GLU A 145 4.75 1.56 5.38
CA GLU A 145 3.41 2.17 5.41
C GLU A 145 2.57 1.81 4.17
N ASP A 146 3.18 1.85 2.97
CA ASP A 146 2.50 1.46 1.73
C ASP A 146 2.16 -0.03 1.74
N ILE A 147 3.07 -0.87 2.24
CA ILE A 147 2.86 -2.30 2.42
C ILE A 147 1.68 -2.55 3.36
N LEU A 148 1.62 -1.84 4.49
CA LEU A 148 0.54 -1.94 5.46
C LEU A 148 -0.81 -1.56 4.81
N ILE A 149 -0.87 -0.50 4.01
CA ILE A 149 -2.09 -0.11 3.29
C ILE A 149 -2.56 -1.23 2.36
N HIS A 150 -1.64 -1.88 1.63
CA HIS A 150 -2.00 -2.96 0.71
C HIS A 150 -2.48 -4.20 1.48
N ILE A 151 -1.85 -4.52 2.62
CA ILE A 151 -2.29 -5.60 3.52
C ILE A 151 -3.69 -5.32 4.07
N LEU A 152 -3.97 -4.09 4.51
CA LEU A 152 -5.27 -3.72 5.07
C LEU A 152 -6.37 -3.70 4.00
N ASN A 153 -6.09 -3.22 2.79
CA ASN A 153 -7.05 -3.16 1.69
C ASN A 153 -7.48 -4.56 1.19
N GLY A 154 -6.61 -5.56 1.29
CA GLY A 154 -6.94 -6.93 0.88
C GLY A 154 -7.61 -7.78 1.99
N LEU A 155 -7.74 -7.25 3.21
CA LEU A 155 -8.42 -7.95 4.31
C LEU A 155 -9.94 -7.75 4.24
N PRO A 156 -10.75 -8.76 4.60
CA PRO A 156 -12.20 -8.62 4.74
C PRO A 156 -12.55 -7.58 5.80
N GLN A 157 -13.72 -6.94 5.67
CA GLN A 157 -14.21 -5.93 6.62
C GLN A 157 -14.30 -6.44 8.06
N GLU A 158 -14.41 -7.76 8.26
CA GLU A 158 -14.36 -8.45 9.56
C GLU A 158 -13.03 -8.23 10.32
N TYR A 159 -11.96 -7.91 9.61
CA TYR A 159 -10.64 -7.64 10.17
C TYR A 159 -10.33 -6.15 10.30
N ASN A 160 -11.26 -5.26 9.91
CA ASN A 160 -11.04 -3.83 10.03
C ASN A 160 -11.22 -3.41 11.51
N PRO A 161 -10.14 -3.07 12.24
CA PRO A 161 -10.23 -2.80 13.68
C PRO A 161 -10.92 -1.47 14.00
N PHE A 162 -11.19 -0.65 12.97
CA PHE A 162 -11.84 0.64 13.11
C PHE A 162 -13.06 0.68 12.18
N ASN A 163 -14.13 -0.03 12.55
CA ASN A 163 -15.42 0.35 12.01
C ASN A 163 -15.72 1.75 12.57
N LEU A 164 -15.48 2.77 11.76
CA LEU A 164 -15.58 4.18 12.19
C LEU A 164 -16.96 4.47 12.79
N GLU A 165 -18.00 3.74 12.34
CA GLU A 165 -19.35 3.76 12.90
C GLU A 165 -19.43 3.23 14.33
N GLU A 166 -18.73 2.14 14.67
CA GLU A 166 -18.70 1.62 16.04
C GLU A 166 -17.93 2.54 16.97
N ILE A 167 -16.83 3.12 16.50
CA ILE A 167 -16.05 4.08 17.29
C ILE A 167 -16.82 5.38 17.48
N TYR A 168 -17.48 5.86 16.42
CA TYR A 168 -18.37 7.00 16.49
C TYR A 168 -19.54 6.75 17.45
N ALA A 169 -20.17 5.56 17.38
CA ALA A 169 -21.23 5.18 18.30
C ALA A 169 -20.74 5.12 19.75
N MET A 170 -19.58 4.52 20.02
CA MET A 170 -18.98 4.46 21.35
C MET A 170 -18.64 5.85 21.89
N LEU A 171 -17.98 6.70 21.10
CA LEU A 171 -17.65 8.08 21.50
C LEU A 171 -18.91 8.91 21.77
N LYS A 172 -19.96 8.72 20.97
CA LYS A 172 -21.23 9.44 21.11
C LYS A 172 -22.03 8.98 22.33
N ILE A 173 -21.95 7.70 22.68
CA ILE A 173 -22.52 7.16 23.92
C ILE A 173 -21.78 7.75 25.14
N GLU A 174 -20.45 7.82 25.08
CA GLU A 174 -19.64 8.38 26.18
C GLU A 174 -19.90 9.88 26.37
N GLU A 175 -20.03 10.66 25.29
CA GLU A 175 -20.40 12.08 25.33
C GLU A 175 -21.75 12.28 26.05
N GLN A 176 -22.76 11.47 25.72
CA GLN A 176 -24.06 11.52 26.39
C GLN A 176 -23.98 11.14 27.88
N SER A 177 -23.12 10.19 28.24
CA SER A 177 -22.86 9.78 29.63
C SER A 177 -22.23 10.92 30.45
N LEU A 178 -21.24 11.61 29.88
CA LEU A 178 -20.57 12.75 30.50
C LEU A 178 -21.53 13.93 30.70
N GLU A 179 -22.37 14.24 29.71
CA GLU A 179 -23.41 15.27 29.82
C GLU A 179 -24.48 14.95 30.87
N SER A 180 -24.82 13.66 31.01
CA SER A 180 -25.78 13.19 32.02
C SER A 180 -25.24 13.33 33.43
N SER A 181 -23.94 13.06 33.62
CA SER A 181 -23.23 13.21 34.90
C SER A 181 -23.13 14.70 35.30
N HIS A 182 -22.88 15.59 34.33
CA HIS A 182 -22.82 17.04 34.58
C HIS A 182 -24.18 17.66 34.96
N LYS A 183 -25.30 17.03 34.57
CA LYS A 183 -26.66 17.47 34.95
C LYS A 183 -27.09 16.99 36.33
N GLN A 184 -26.51 15.92 36.88
CA GLN A 184 -26.83 15.43 38.23
C GLN A 184 -26.12 16.23 39.34
N ASP A 185 -24.94 16.80 39.08
CA ASP A 185 -24.22 17.64 40.05
C ASP A 185 -24.86 19.02 40.29
N LEU A 186 -25.87 19.41 39.51
CA LEU A 186 -26.58 20.70 39.62
C LEU A 186 -27.93 20.63 40.34
N THR A 187 -28.32 19.49 40.94
CA THR A 187 -29.49 19.44 41.84
C THR A 187 -29.06 19.36 43.30
N PRO A 188 -29.23 20.42 44.12
CA PRO A 188 -28.97 20.31 45.55
C PRO A 188 -30.07 19.49 46.22
N ALA A 189 -29.69 18.38 46.85
CA ALA A 189 -30.53 17.68 47.80
C ALA A 189 -30.69 18.54 49.07
N PHE A 190 -31.92 18.96 49.39
CA PHE A 190 -32.25 19.52 50.70
C PHE A 190 -32.61 18.39 51.67
N PRO A 191 -31.93 18.24 52.82
CA PRO A 191 -32.40 17.42 53.94
C PRO A 191 -33.05 18.32 54.99
N ALA A 192 -34.34 18.12 55.28
CA ALA A 192 -35.01 18.75 56.41
C ALA A 192 -34.94 17.82 57.64
N ALA A 193 -34.13 18.20 58.63
CA ALA A 193 -34.11 17.61 59.96
C ALA A 193 -34.11 18.72 61.02
N THR A 194 -34.90 18.54 62.10
CA THR A 194 -34.85 19.10 63.49
C THR A 194 -36.29 19.29 64.02
N MET A 195 -36.74 18.97 65.24
CA MET A 195 -36.16 18.51 66.52
C MET A 195 -37.29 17.90 67.42
N ALA A 196 -36.88 17.09 68.42
CA ALA A 196 -37.67 16.62 69.57
C ALA A 196 -37.95 17.77 70.59
N SER A 197 -38.73 17.71 71.69
CA SER A 197 -39.28 16.60 72.50
C SER A 197 -40.35 17.10 73.52
N ASN A 198 -40.96 16.13 74.22
CA ASN A 198 -41.66 16.18 75.53
C ASN A 198 -43.17 16.44 75.56
N TYR A 199 -43.96 15.37 75.81
CA TYR A 199 -44.58 15.06 77.12
C TYR A 199 -45.30 13.69 77.05
N ARG A 200 -45.26 12.91 78.14
CA ARG A 200 -45.92 11.60 78.41
C ARG A 200 -46.70 11.78 79.74
N PRO A 201 -47.59 10.88 80.23
CA PRO A 201 -48.30 9.67 79.73
C PRO A 201 -49.84 9.78 80.09
N PRO A 202 -50.71 8.74 80.27
CA PRO A 202 -50.56 7.27 80.20
C PRO A 202 -51.66 6.46 79.45
N TYR A 203 -51.37 5.17 79.24
CA TYR A 203 -52.22 4.06 78.72
C TYR A 203 -53.50 3.82 79.57
N PRO A 204 -54.53 2.98 79.20
CA PRO A 204 -54.46 1.79 78.31
C PRO A 204 -55.71 1.36 77.46
N SER A 205 -55.46 0.41 76.55
CA SER A 205 -56.23 -0.81 76.18
C SER A 205 -57.72 -0.80 75.80
N ASN A 206 -57.99 -1.47 74.65
CA ASN A 206 -59.19 -2.21 74.23
C ASN A 206 -60.56 -1.50 74.22
N ASN A 207 -61.28 -1.53 73.09
CA ASN A 207 -62.10 -2.66 72.61
C ASN A 207 -63.07 -2.22 71.50
N LYS A 208 -63.35 -3.14 70.57
CA LYS A 208 -64.59 -3.38 69.80
C LYS A 208 -65.58 -2.22 69.50
N GLY A 209 -65.93 -2.12 68.21
CA GLY A 209 -67.25 -1.63 67.75
C GLY A 209 -67.29 -1.46 66.22
N HIS A 210 -67.63 -2.49 65.44
CA HIS A 210 -68.98 -2.72 64.88
C HIS A 210 -69.59 -1.53 64.10
N LYS A 211 -69.66 -1.65 62.76
CA LYS A 211 -70.91 -1.73 61.95
C LYS A 211 -70.70 -1.25 60.49
N SER A 212 -70.89 -2.18 59.55
CA SER A 212 -71.49 -1.95 58.22
C SER A 212 -72.95 -1.44 58.39
N PRO A 213 -73.71 -0.93 57.39
CA PRO A 213 -73.79 -1.48 56.03
C PRO A 213 -74.18 -0.52 54.87
N GLY A 214 -74.11 -1.02 53.63
CA GLY A 214 -74.87 -0.52 52.49
C GLY A 214 -74.23 -0.94 51.15
N HIS A 215 -74.64 -2.06 50.55
CA HIS A 215 -75.79 -2.27 49.64
C HIS A 215 -75.51 -2.00 48.15
N GLY A 216 -75.79 -3.02 47.31
CA GLY A 216 -75.96 -2.92 45.85
C GLY A 216 -75.03 -3.87 45.06
N ARG A 217 -75.30 -5.18 44.93
CA ARG A 217 -76.15 -5.89 43.94
C ARG A 217 -75.77 -5.71 42.45
N GLY A 218 -75.53 -6.84 41.76
CA GLY A 218 -75.58 -7.02 40.31
C GLY A 218 -74.51 -7.98 39.77
N ILE A 219 -74.68 -9.32 39.89
CA ILE A 219 -75.12 -10.27 38.83
C ILE A 219 -74.20 -10.25 37.59
N GLY A 220 -73.30 -11.24 37.44
CA GLY A 220 -73.48 -12.41 36.54
C GLY A 220 -72.73 -12.16 35.22
N ARG A 221 -72.05 -13.07 34.50
CA ARG A 221 -72.10 -14.53 34.33
C ARG A 221 -70.96 -14.90 33.34
N PHE A 222 -70.31 -16.06 33.55
CA PHE A 222 -69.66 -16.99 32.56
C PHE A 222 -68.65 -16.44 31.51
N GLY A 223 -67.59 -17.13 31.10
CA GLY A 223 -67.21 -18.54 31.25
C GLY A 223 -65.88 -18.85 30.53
N TYR A 224 -65.42 -20.08 30.75
CA TYR A 224 -64.16 -20.70 30.34
C TYR A 224 -64.01 -20.91 28.83
N GLY A 225 -62.76 -21.04 28.38
CA GLY A 225 -62.42 -21.68 27.11
C GLY A 225 -60.91 -21.76 26.91
N TYR A 226 -60.38 -22.97 27.17
CA TYR A 226 -59.09 -23.59 26.86
C TYR A 226 -58.01 -22.79 26.12
#